data_AF-A0A2V8ZTX8-F1
#
_entry.id   AF-A0A2V8ZTX8-F1
#
_cell.length_a   1.000
_cell.length_b   1.000
_cell.length_c   1.000
_cell.angle_alpha   90.00
_cell.angle_beta   90.00
_cell.angle_gamma   90.00
#
_symmetry.space_group_name_H-M   'P 1'
#
loop_
_entity.id
_entity.type
_entity.pdbx_description
1 polymer ?
#
loop_
_entity_poly.entity_id
_entity_poly.type
_entity_poly.pdbx_seq_one_letter_code
_entity_poly.pdbx_strand_id
1 'polypeptide(L)'
;MSVPFTDRLSYIQLPVAEKANTPPSHYSPNINPSDDEILERLGAGDSNSLGHLFNRYYRLVWTIGMRVLRDKSEAEDLAQDVFLYIFQKSRLFNA
;
A
#
# COMPACT_ATOMS: atom_id res chain seq x y z
N MET A 1 -24.07 -11.91 -26.93
CA MET A 1 -24.05 -12.11 -25.47
C MET A 1 -22.61 -12.02 -24.99
N SER A 2 -22.37 -11.22 -23.94
CA SER A 2 -21.09 -10.86 -23.28
C SER A 2 -19.78 -11.37 -23.87
N VAL A 3 -18.98 -10.45 -24.38
CA VAL A 3 -17.54 -10.64 -24.53
C VAL A 3 -16.88 -10.77 -23.15
N PRO A 4 -16.02 -11.78 -22.90
CA PRO A 4 -15.33 -11.97 -21.64
C PRO A 4 -14.25 -10.89 -21.43
N PHE A 5 -13.96 -10.59 -20.17
CA PHE A 5 -13.04 -9.57 -19.65
C PHE A 5 -11.54 -9.84 -19.96
N THR A 6 -11.22 -10.41 -21.12
CA THR A 6 -9.83 -10.73 -21.53
C THR A 6 -9.20 -9.70 -22.48
N ASP A 7 -9.88 -8.60 -22.81
CA ASP A 7 -9.36 -7.54 -23.69
C ASP A 7 -8.76 -6.35 -22.92
N ARG A 8 -7.83 -6.65 -22.00
CA ARG A 8 -6.92 -5.66 -21.38
C ARG A 8 -5.44 -6.09 -21.50
N LEU A 9 -5.16 -7.06 -22.37
CA LEU A 9 -3.81 -7.56 -22.66
C LEU A 9 -3.28 -7.12 -24.03
N SER A 10 -3.99 -6.21 -24.72
CA SER A 10 -3.55 -5.56 -25.95
C SER A 10 -2.45 -4.49 -25.74
N TYR A 11 -1.99 -4.27 -24.49
CA TYR A 11 -0.91 -3.31 -24.19
C TYR A 11 0.52 -3.86 -24.33
N ILE A 12 0.70 -5.13 -24.70
CA ILE A 12 2.05 -5.71 -24.89
C ILE A 12 2.33 -5.93 -26.38
N GLN A 13 2.13 -4.89 -27.19
CA GLN A 13 2.82 -4.79 -28.47
C GLN A 13 3.15 -3.32 -28.79
N LEU A 14 4.18 -2.80 -28.13
CA LEU A 14 5.03 -1.75 -28.70
C LEU A 14 6.44 -2.34 -28.92
N PRO A 15 7.03 -2.16 -30.11
CA PRO A 15 8.30 -2.78 -30.45
C PRO A 15 9.43 -1.96 -29.83
N VAL A 16 10.08 -2.47 -28.81
CA VAL A 16 11.44 -2.03 -28.45
C VAL A 16 12.30 -3.28 -28.29
N ALA A 17 12.91 -3.67 -29.40
CA ALA A 17 14.06 -4.56 -29.41
C ALA A 17 15.21 -3.81 -30.07
N GLU A 18 16.06 -3.17 -29.27
CA GLU A 18 17.50 -3.28 -29.49
C GLU A 18 18.29 -2.93 -28.22
N LYS A 19 18.53 -3.95 -27.39
CA LYS A 19 19.87 -4.49 -27.09
C LYS A 19 19.93 -5.07 -25.67
N ALA A 20 20.19 -6.38 -25.67
CA ALA A 20 21.08 -7.09 -24.77
C ALA A 20 20.65 -7.28 -23.29
N ASN A 21 20.54 -8.58 -22.91
CA ASN A 21 20.90 -9.20 -21.62
C ASN A 21 19.76 -9.80 -20.74
N THR A 22 19.54 -11.12 -20.88
CA THR A 22 19.07 -12.12 -19.84
C THR A 22 17.58 -12.11 -19.38
N PRO A 23 17.03 -13.25 -18.90
CA PRO A 23 15.76 -13.86 -19.34
C PRO A 23 14.52 -13.37 -18.55
N PRO A 24 13.28 -13.74 -18.94
CA PRO A 24 12.06 -13.25 -18.30
C PRO A 24 11.93 -13.85 -16.90
N SER A 25 12.50 -13.19 -15.89
CA SER A 25 12.12 -13.46 -14.51
C SER A 25 10.66 -13.05 -14.39
N HIS A 26 9.79 -14.00 -14.07
CA HIS A 26 8.38 -13.78 -13.77
C HIS A 26 8.20 -12.45 -13.03
N TYR A 27 7.78 -11.41 -13.74
CA TYR A 27 7.35 -10.16 -13.15
C TYR A 27 6.01 -10.48 -12.50
N SER A 28 6.07 -11.15 -11.35
CA SER A 28 4.99 -11.10 -10.38
C SER A 28 4.99 -9.64 -9.93
N PRO A 29 4.03 -8.80 -10.35
CA PRO A 29 3.93 -7.48 -9.76
C PRO A 29 3.90 -7.72 -8.26
N ASN A 30 4.77 -7.06 -7.50
CA ASN A 30 4.72 -7.20 -6.06
C ASN A 30 3.36 -6.68 -5.62
N ILE A 31 2.42 -7.60 -5.34
CA ILE A 31 1.02 -7.28 -5.04
C ILE A 31 0.96 -6.48 -3.72
N ASN A 32 2.06 -6.45 -2.97
CA ASN A 32 2.21 -5.71 -1.74
C ASN A 32 3.29 -4.63 -1.90
N PRO A 33 2.91 -3.35 -2.06
CA PRO A 33 3.89 -2.26 -2.16
C PRO A 33 4.77 -2.16 -0.92
N SER A 34 5.99 -1.67 -1.10
CA SER A 34 6.90 -1.30 -0.02
C SER A 34 6.33 -0.15 0.81
N ASP A 35 6.82 0.05 2.03
CA ASP A 35 6.34 1.15 2.88
C ASP A 35 6.61 2.52 2.25
N ASP A 36 7.75 2.69 1.58
CA ASP A 36 8.11 3.93 0.89
C ASP A 36 7.13 4.23 -0.24
N GLU A 37 6.80 3.24 -1.08
CA GLU A 37 5.79 3.38 -2.14
C GLU A 37 4.40 3.68 -1.58
N ILE A 38 4.04 3.09 -0.43
CA ILE A 38 2.77 3.35 0.24
C ILE A 38 2.72 4.80 0.74
N LEU A 39 3.79 5.29 1.36
CA LEU A 39 3.88 6.66 1.89
C LEU A 39 3.89 7.70 0.76
N GLU A 40 4.60 7.45 -0.34
CA GLU A 40 4.61 8.31 -1.53
C GLU A 40 3.20 8.44 -2.13
N ARG A 41 2.50 7.33 -2.35
CA ARG A 41 1.12 7.34 -2.84
C ARG A 41 0.16 8.01 -1.88
N LEU A 42 0.34 7.79 -0.57
CA LEU A 42 -0.46 8.42 0.47
C LEU A 42 -0.25 9.94 0.52
N GLY A 43 0.97 10.41 0.29
CA GLY A 43 1.29 11.83 0.14
C GLY A 43 0.67 12.43 -1.12
N ALA A 44 0.67 11.68 -2.23
CA ALA A 44 -0.02 12.05 -3.47
C ALA A 44 -1.55 12.06 -3.36
N GLY A 45 -2.11 11.66 -2.22
CA GLY A 45 -3.55 11.70 -1.94
C GLY A 45 -4.31 10.42 -2.26
N ASP A 46 -3.62 9.31 -2.57
CA ASP A 46 -4.25 8.00 -2.68
C ASP A 46 -4.58 7.44 -1.30
N SER A 47 -5.81 7.70 -0.85
CA SER A 47 -6.31 7.21 0.44
C SER A 47 -6.35 5.68 0.55
N ASN A 48 -6.38 4.94 -0.57
CA ASN A 48 -6.39 3.46 -0.53
C ASN A 48 -5.05 2.91 -0.05
N SER A 49 -3.97 3.67 -0.23
CA SER A 49 -2.63 3.31 0.23
C SER A 49 -2.54 3.20 1.76
N LEU A 50 -3.37 3.95 2.51
CA LEU A 50 -3.43 3.85 3.98
C LEU A 50 -3.83 2.44 4.44
N GLY A 51 -4.70 1.75 3.67
CA GLY A 51 -5.15 0.40 4.00
C GLY A 51 -3.99 -0.61 4.05
N HIS A 52 -2.95 -0.43 3.23
CA HIS A 52 -1.76 -1.27 3.27
C HIS A 52 -0.95 -1.08 4.55
N LEU A 53 -0.77 0.17 5.01
CA LEU A 53 -0.15 0.47 6.29
C LEU A 53 -0.97 -0.06 7.46
N PHE A 54 -2.30 0.15 7.43
CA PHE A 54 -3.20 -0.34 8.46
C PHE A 54 -3.08 -1.86 8.62
N ASN A 55 -3.22 -2.61 7.53
CA ASN A 55 -3.15 -4.08 7.55
C ASN A 55 -1.80 -4.58 8.09
N ARG A 56 -0.70 -3.86 7.81
CA ARG A 56 0.65 -4.24 8.22
C ARG A 56 0.95 -3.89 9.67
N TYR A 57 0.51 -2.72 10.14
CA TYR A 57 0.97 -2.13 11.40
C TYR A 57 -0.09 -2.08 12.50
N TYR A 58 -1.37 -2.29 12.20
CA TYR A 58 -2.45 -2.18 13.18
C TYR A 58 -2.20 -3.06 14.41
N ARG A 59 -1.86 -4.33 14.19
CA ARG A 59 -1.63 -5.28 15.30
C ARG A 59 -0.45 -4.88 16.17
N LEU A 60 0.60 -4.27 15.59
CA LEU A 60 1.75 -3.79 16.35
C LEU A 60 1.35 -2.61 17.23
N VAL A 61 0.71 -1.59 16.66
CA VAL A 61 0.25 -0.39 17.38
C VAL A 61 -0.72 -0.78 18.49
N TRP A 62 -1.71 -1.61 18.17
CA TRP A 62 -2.67 -2.12 19.15
C TRP A 62 -2.00 -2.92 20.28
N THR A 63 -1.01 -3.77 19.97
CA THR A 63 -0.28 -4.54 20.98
C THR A 63 0.50 -3.63 21.93
N ILE A 64 1.08 -2.55 21.42
CA ILE A 64 1.75 -1.54 22.25
C ILE A 64 0.72 -0.81 23.11
N GLY A 65 -0.40 -0.36 22.52
CA GLY A 65 -1.51 0.26 23.24
C GLY A 65 -2.02 -0.60 24.39
N MET A 66 -2.29 -1.88 24.12
CA MET A 66 -2.72 -2.86 25.13
C MET A 66 -1.73 -3.01 26.29
N ARG A 67 -0.42 -2.94 26.04
CA ARG A 67 0.60 -3.03 27.10
C ARG A 67 0.62 -1.81 28.01
N VAL A 68 0.34 -0.63 27.44
CA VAL A 68 0.41 0.65 28.14
C VAL A 68 -0.92 0.95 28.85
N LEU A 69 -2.03 0.92 28.11
CA LEU A 69 -3.35 1.33 28.57
C LEU A 69 -4.05 0.21 29.35
N ARG A 70 -3.77 -1.05 29.02
CA ARG A 70 -4.40 -2.25 29.61
C ARG A 70 -5.93 -2.29 29.46
N ASP A 71 -6.46 -1.50 28.54
CA ASP A 71 -7.85 -1.51 28.12
C ASP A 71 -7.94 -1.77 26.62
N LYS A 72 -8.87 -2.64 26.22
CA LYS A 72 -9.03 -3.04 24.81
C LYS A 72 -9.58 -1.90 23.97
N SER A 73 -10.63 -1.24 24.46
CA SER A 73 -11.31 -0.17 23.73
C SER A 73 -10.37 1.03 23.57
N GLU A 74 -9.67 1.43 24.64
CA GLU A 74 -8.71 2.53 24.54
C GLU A 74 -7.53 2.21 23.62
N ALA A 75 -7.07 0.95 23.58
CA ALA A 75 -6.02 0.53 22.65
C ALA A 75 -6.49 0.51 21.18
N GLU A 76 -7.76 0.18 20.93
CA GLU A 76 -8.38 0.26 19.61
C GLU A 76 -8.57 1.72 19.16
N ASP A 77 -9.02 2.60 20.06
CA ASP A 77 -9.17 4.03 19.79
C ASP A 77 -7.80 4.70 19.54
N LEU A 78 -6.79 4.39 20.36
CA LEU A 78 -5.42 4.85 20.12
C LEU A 78 -4.89 4.41 18.76
N ALA A 79 -5.11 3.15 18.38
CA ALA A 79 -4.66 2.65 17.08
C ALA A 79 -5.34 3.43 15.95
N GLN A 80 -6.65 3.66 16.03
CA GLN A 80 -7.39 4.47 15.06
C GLN A 80 -6.82 5.89 14.96
N ASP A 81 -6.58 6.56 16.09
CA ASP A 81 -6.02 7.90 16.15
C ASP A 81 -4.63 7.99 15.51
N VAL A 82 -3.78 6.98 15.72
CA VAL A 82 -2.45 6.91 15.11
C VAL A 82 -2.55 6.86 13.58
N PHE A 83 -3.41 5.99 13.03
CA PHE A 83 -3.56 5.91 11.56
C PHE A 83 -4.26 7.14 10.97
N LEU A 84 -5.20 7.74 11.70
CA LEU A 84 -5.81 9.01 11.30
C LEU A 84 -4.78 10.15 11.29
N TYR A 85 -3.90 10.19 12.29
CA TYR A 85 -2.81 11.15 12.34
C TYR A 85 -1.84 10.98 11.16
N ILE A 86 -1.45 9.74 10.85
CA ILE A 86 -0.60 9.43 9.67
C ILE A 86 -1.28 9.90 8.39
N PHE A 87 -2.58 9.65 8.22
CA PHE A 87 -3.34 10.10 7.06
C PHE A 87 -3.38 11.62 6.94
N GLN A 88 -3.64 12.34 8.04
CA GLN A 88 -3.66 13.81 8.03
C GLN A 88 -2.28 14.40 7.72
N LYS A 89 -1.22 13.76 8.20
CA LYS A 89 0.17 14.18 7.99
C LYS A 89 0.76 13.70 6.67
N SER A 90 0.10 12.79 5.96
CA SER A 90 0.67 12.20 4.75
C SER A 90 1.03 13.22 3.69
N ARG A 91 0.24 14.29 3.60
CA ARG A 91 0.47 15.44 2.71
C ARG A 91 1.79 16.16 2.96
N LEU A 92 2.44 15.95 4.11
CA LEU A 92 3.76 16.47 4.43
C LEU A 92 4.90 15.58 3.94
N PHE A 93 4.64 14.33 3.55
CA PHE A 93 5.67 13.43 3.03
C PHE A 93 6.11 13.76 1.59
N ASN A 94 5.42 14.67 0.90
CA ASN A 94 5.79 15.15 -0.44
C ASN A 94 6.74 16.37 -0.38
N ALA A 95 7.79 16.33 0.46
CA ALA A 95 8.78 17.41 0.59
C ALA A 95 10.16 16.97 0.11
#